data_AF-A0A0K8SJY1-F1
#
_entry.id   AF-A0A0K8SJY1-F1
#
_cell.length_a   1.000
_cell.length_b   1.000
_cell.length_c   1.000
_cell.angle_alpha   90.00
_cell.angle_beta   90.00
_cell.angle_gamma   90.00
#
_symmetry.space_group_name_H-M   'P 1'
#
loop_
_entity.id
_entity.type
_entity.pdbx_description
1 polymer ?
#
loop_
_entity_poly.entity_id
_entity_poly.type
_entity_poly.pdbx_seq_one_letter_code
_entity_poly.pdbx_strand_id
1 'polypeptide(L)'
;LKQFCTLSQALSLTQHLMFIFKLRRRNEAVALHLVAILSHVLRRLPDYCCIVEEVIKGLDNPEAEMRSLMSLDNETLCIRTLILITLMSQVCPVTLMSFLSRKLVKEIDNLSKWPQGNVSIEAKKAQKEIHFLSKSKALDEREV
;
A
#
# COMPACT_ATOMS: atom_id res chain seq x y z
N LEU A 1 8.89 -16.57 -5.13
CA LEU A 1 8.64 -15.55 -4.08
C LEU A 1 9.52 -15.74 -2.85
N LYS A 2 9.48 -16.87 -2.14
CA LYS A 2 10.28 -17.08 -0.91
C LYS A 2 11.78 -16.78 -1.10
N GLN A 3 12.39 -17.34 -2.16
CA GLN A 3 13.79 -17.04 -2.53
C GLN A 3 14.04 -15.54 -2.74
N PHE A 4 13.12 -14.83 -3.41
CA PHE A 4 13.23 -13.38 -3.60
C PHE A 4 13.23 -12.65 -2.25
N CYS A 5 12.33 -13.00 -1.32
CA CYS A 5 12.29 -12.36 -0.02
C CYS A 5 13.55 -12.65 0.80
N THR A 6 13.99 -13.91 0.85
CA THR A 6 15.21 -14.32 1.55
C THR A 6 16.44 -13.59 1.00
N LEU A 7 16.60 -13.53 -0.32
CA LEU A 7 17.72 -12.82 -0.95
C LEU A 7 17.63 -11.30 -0.74
N SER A 8 16.42 -10.73 -0.80
CA SER A 8 16.23 -9.29 -0.60
C SER A 8 16.67 -8.84 0.79
N GLN A 9 16.39 -9.65 1.82
CA GLN A 9 16.88 -9.40 3.17
C GLN A 9 18.38 -9.64 3.28
N ALA A 10 18.87 -10.80 2.81
CA ALA A 10 20.28 -11.19 2.93
C ALA A 10 21.24 -10.24 2.22
N LEU A 11 20.82 -9.64 1.10
CA LEU A 11 21.61 -8.73 0.28
C LEU A 11 21.20 -7.25 0.47
N SER A 12 20.33 -6.95 1.43
CA SER A 12 19.80 -5.60 1.69
C SER A 12 19.25 -4.91 0.43
N LEU A 13 18.57 -5.66 -0.44
CA LEU A 13 18.05 -5.15 -1.73
C LEU A 13 16.86 -4.21 -1.56
N THR A 14 16.30 -4.07 -0.36
CA THR A 14 15.18 -3.17 -0.12
C THR A 14 15.48 -1.74 -0.59
N GLN A 15 16.73 -1.27 -0.42
CA GLN A 15 17.16 0.04 -0.91
C GLN A 15 17.08 0.19 -2.43
N HIS A 16 17.36 -0.88 -3.16
CA HIS A 16 17.22 -0.90 -4.61
C HIS A 16 15.75 -0.92 -5.02
N LEU A 17 14.89 -1.65 -4.30
CA LEU A 17 13.45 -1.63 -4.53
C LEU A 17 12.85 -0.24 -4.30
N MET A 18 13.30 0.47 -3.26
CA MET A 18 12.92 1.88 -3.01
C MET A 18 13.33 2.78 -4.17
N PHE A 19 14.57 2.66 -4.64
CA PHE A 19 15.06 3.43 -5.78
C PHE A 19 14.24 3.15 -7.06
N ILE A 20 13.97 1.88 -7.35
CA ILE A 20 13.12 1.46 -8.47
C ILE A 20 11.70 2.04 -8.33
N PHE A 21 11.13 2.05 -7.13
CA PHE A 21 9.83 2.67 -6.86
C PHE A 21 9.81 4.17 -7.18
N LYS A 22 10.91 4.88 -6.88
CA LYS A 22 11.07 6.31 -7.22
C LYS A 22 11.19 6.53 -8.73
N LEU A 23 11.74 5.58 -9.49
CA LEU A 23 11.84 5.64 -10.95
C LEU A 23 10.49 5.50 -11.68
N ARG A 24 9.41 5.13 -10.98
CA ARG A 24 8.11 4.91 -11.60
C ARG A 24 7.57 6.08 -12.42
N ARG A 25 7.94 7.32 -12.07
CA ARG A 25 7.52 8.53 -12.81
C ARG A 25 7.96 8.51 -14.28
N ARG A 26 8.97 7.69 -14.60
CA ARG A 26 9.45 7.48 -15.98
C ARG A 26 8.85 6.24 -16.64
N ASN A 27 8.29 5.31 -15.87
CA ASN A 27 7.75 4.05 -16.38
C ASN A 27 6.72 3.47 -15.41
N GLU A 28 5.43 3.57 -15.77
CA GLU A 28 4.33 3.07 -14.95
C GLU A 28 4.35 1.54 -14.78
N ALA A 29 4.89 0.79 -15.74
CA ALA A 29 4.98 -0.67 -15.62
C ALA A 29 5.83 -1.08 -14.42
N VAL A 30 6.87 -0.29 -14.09
CA VAL A 30 7.71 -0.52 -12.91
C VAL A 30 6.87 -0.42 -11.63
N ALA A 31 6.04 0.61 -11.49
CA ALA A 31 5.12 0.71 -10.34
C ALA A 31 4.13 -0.45 -10.31
N LEU A 32 3.55 -0.79 -11.46
CA LEU A 32 2.57 -1.85 -11.57
C LEU A 32 3.12 -3.21 -11.09
N HIS A 33 4.35 -3.54 -11.49
CA HIS A 33 5.01 -4.78 -11.07
C HIS A 33 5.46 -4.71 -9.62
N LEU A 34 6.02 -3.59 -9.17
CA LEU A 34 6.51 -3.46 -7.81
C LEU A 34 5.37 -3.51 -6.79
N VAL A 35 4.27 -2.77 -7.01
CA VAL A 35 3.06 -2.86 -6.16
C VAL A 35 2.52 -4.29 -6.13
N ALA A 36 2.54 -5.01 -7.26
CA ALA A 36 2.13 -6.42 -7.29
C ALA A 36 3.05 -7.32 -6.47
N ILE A 37 4.37 -7.14 -6.55
CA ILE A 37 5.34 -7.89 -5.75
C ILE A 37 5.10 -7.64 -4.26
N LEU A 38 5.01 -6.39 -3.84
CA LEU A 38 4.77 -6.02 -2.44
C LEU A 38 3.45 -6.62 -1.92
N SER A 39 2.38 -6.52 -2.73
CA SER A 39 1.08 -7.13 -2.40
C SER A 39 1.20 -8.67 -2.28
N HIS A 40 2.00 -9.30 -3.14
CA HIS A 40 2.20 -10.74 -3.11
C HIS A 40 3.01 -11.19 -1.90
N VAL A 41 4.00 -10.40 -1.47
CA VAL A 41 4.74 -10.61 -0.22
C VAL A 41 3.77 -10.62 0.95
N LEU A 42 2.98 -9.55 1.15
CA LEU A 42 2.03 -9.49 2.27
C LEU A 42 1.00 -10.63 2.25
N ARG A 43 0.51 -11.02 1.06
CA ARG A 43 -0.52 -12.05 0.93
C ARG A 43 -0.01 -13.48 1.17
N ARG A 44 1.19 -13.81 0.70
CA ARG A 44 1.69 -15.19 0.67
C ARG A 44 2.77 -15.47 1.71
N LEU A 45 3.48 -14.45 2.18
CA LEU A 45 4.63 -14.55 3.07
C LEU A 45 4.59 -13.38 4.07
N PRO A 46 3.55 -13.27 4.92
CA PRO A 46 3.38 -12.14 5.85
C PRO A 46 4.55 -11.95 6.82
N ASP A 47 5.29 -13.02 7.16
CA ASP A 47 6.50 -12.94 7.98
C ASP A 47 7.62 -12.08 7.35
N TYR A 48 7.53 -11.82 6.04
CA TYR A 48 8.44 -10.96 5.29
C TYR A 48 7.88 -9.54 5.08
N CYS A 49 6.88 -9.13 5.88
CA CYS A 49 6.27 -7.80 5.76
C CYS A 49 7.27 -6.65 5.95
N CYS A 50 8.37 -6.87 6.68
CA CYS A 50 9.43 -5.87 6.86
C CYS A 50 10.01 -5.36 5.54
N ILE A 51 10.07 -6.19 4.47
CA ILE A 51 10.48 -5.73 3.14
C ILE A 51 9.55 -4.63 2.64
N VAL A 52 8.23 -4.83 2.79
CA VAL A 52 7.24 -3.86 2.38
C VAL A 52 7.32 -2.62 3.28
N GLU A 53 7.46 -2.81 4.58
CA GLU A 53 7.59 -1.69 5.51
C GLU A 53 8.78 -0.79 5.18
N GLU A 54 9.95 -1.38 4.96
CA GLU A 54 11.17 -0.65 4.61
C GLU A 54 10.99 0.08 3.27
N VAL A 55 10.42 -0.59 2.25
CA VAL A 55 10.16 0.06 0.95
C VAL A 55 9.29 1.30 1.12
N ILE A 56 8.19 1.18 1.88
CA ILE A 56 7.25 2.28 2.07
C ILE A 56 7.86 3.39 2.95
N LYS A 57 8.54 3.04 4.05
CA LYS A 57 9.14 3.99 4.98
C LYS A 57 10.27 4.80 4.36
N GLY A 58 10.98 4.28 3.36
CA GLY A 58 12.02 5.05 2.65
C GLY A 58 11.53 5.87 1.45
N LEU A 59 10.21 5.96 1.23
CA LEU A 59 9.65 6.98 0.33
C LEU A 59 9.67 8.34 1.02
N ASP A 60 10.00 9.39 0.26
CA ASP A 60 10.11 10.75 0.83
C ASP A 60 8.74 11.28 1.30
N ASN A 61 7.66 10.88 0.64
CA ASN A 61 6.29 11.16 1.04
C ASN A 61 5.38 9.97 0.67
N PRO A 62 5.28 8.93 1.53
CA PRO A 62 4.55 7.71 1.21
C PRO A 62 3.08 7.97 0.87
N GLU A 63 2.44 8.95 1.51
CA GLU A 63 1.06 9.35 1.24
C GLU A 63 0.89 9.84 -0.20
N ALA A 64 1.66 10.86 -0.59
CA ALA A 64 1.56 11.45 -1.93
C ALA A 64 1.89 10.42 -3.01
N GLU A 65 2.87 9.55 -2.72
CA GLU A 65 3.31 8.52 -3.64
C GLU A 65 2.22 7.44 -3.82
N MET A 66 1.54 7.01 -2.76
CA MET A 66 0.38 6.10 -2.87
C MET A 66 -0.80 6.71 -3.61
N ARG A 67 -1.14 7.98 -3.32
CA ARG A 67 -2.22 8.67 -4.03
C ARG A 67 -1.94 8.78 -5.53
N SER A 68 -0.70 9.09 -5.91
CA SER A 68 -0.31 9.15 -7.33
C SER A 68 -0.51 7.83 -8.08
N LEU A 69 -0.53 6.69 -7.39
CA LEU A 69 -0.74 5.36 -7.98
C LEU A 69 -2.23 4.98 -8.09
N MET A 70 -3.12 5.76 -7.51
CA MET A 70 -4.57 5.55 -7.55
C MET A 70 -5.28 6.40 -8.62
N SER A 71 -4.57 6.72 -9.71
CA SER A 71 -5.18 7.39 -10.87
C SER A 71 -6.11 6.45 -11.63
N LEU A 72 -7.25 6.98 -12.07
CA LEU A 72 -8.20 6.28 -12.94
C LEU A 72 -7.70 6.15 -14.38
N ASP A 73 -6.68 6.92 -14.79
CA ASP A 73 -6.02 6.77 -16.10
C ASP A 73 -5.38 5.38 -16.25
N ASN A 74 -5.03 4.74 -15.13
CA ASN A 74 -4.50 3.39 -15.06
C ASN A 74 -5.24 2.58 -13.98
N GLU A 75 -6.46 2.13 -14.31
CA GLU A 75 -7.31 1.38 -13.39
C GLU A 75 -6.63 0.16 -12.77
N THR A 76 -5.77 -0.54 -13.53
CA THR A 76 -5.06 -1.72 -13.02
C THR A 76 -4.09 -1.35 -11.91
N LEU A 77 -3.34 -0.26 -12.06
CA LEU A 77 -2.45 0.26 -11.04
C LEU A 77 -3.22 0.75 -9.82
N CYS A 78 -4.34 1.44 -10.05
CA CYS A 78 -5.24 1.87 -8.98
C CYS A 78 -5.76 0.68 -8.17
N ILE A 79 -6.31 -0.34 -8.83
CA ILE A 79 -6.81 -1.57 -8.19
C ILE A 79 -5.70 -2.24 -7.36
N ARG A 80 -4.49 -2.39 -7.92
CA ARG A 80 -3.38 -3.03 -7.21
C ARG A 80 -2.93 -2.20 -6.00
N THR A 81 -2.96 -0.89 -6.09
CA THR A 81 -2.63 0.00 -4.97
C THR A 81 -3.66 -0.10 -3.85
N LEU A 82 -4.95 -0.12 -4.18
CA LEU A 82 -6.03 -0.35 -3.20
C LEU A 82 -5.92 -1.71 -2.51
N ILE A 83 -5.55 -2.75 -3.27
CA ILE A 83 -5.24 -4.07 -2.72
C ILE A 83 -4.04 -4.02 -1.79
N LEU A 84 -2.96 -3.33 -2.15
CA LEU A 84 -1.78 -3.17 -1.30
C LEU A 84 -2.17 -2.49 0.03
N ILE A 85 -2.94 -1.41 -0.03
CA ILE A 85 -3.43 -0.69 1.17
C ILE A 85 -4.25 -1.62 2.07
N THR A 86 -5.17 -2.40 1.50
CA THR A 86 -5.98 -3.41 2.21
C THR A 86 -5.11 -4.49 2.86
N LEU A 87 -4.03 -4.91 2.21
CA LEU A 87 -3.11 -5.90 2.79
C LEU A 87 -2.23 -5.28 3.89
N MET A 88 -1.78 -4.04 3.70
CA MET A 88 -1.00 -3.33 4.71
C MET A 88 -1.81 -3.11 5.99
N SER A 89 -3.10 -2.80 5.88
CA SER A 89 -3.95 -2.66 7.06
C SER A 89 -4.09 -3.94 7.87
N GLN A 90 -3.96 -5.10 7.22
CA GLN A 90 -4.09 -6.41 7.86
C GLN A 90 -2.75 -6.94 8.39
N VAL A 91 -1.65 -6.72 7.68
CA VAL A 91 -0.35 -7.36 7.97
C VAL A 91 0.65 -6.42 8.63
N CYS A 92 0.67 -5.13 8.25
CA CYS A 92 1.58 -4.13 8.80
C CYS A 92 0.87 -2.79 9.09
N PRO A 93 -0.19 -2.79 9.92
CA PRO A 93 -1.06 -1.64 10.12
C PRO A 93 -0.33 -0.40 10.65
N VAL A 94 0.68 -0.59 11.50
CA VAL A 94 1.48 0.52 12.05
C VAL A 94 2.16 1.31 10.93
N THR A 95 2.69 0.62 9.92
CA THR A 95 3.31 1.28 8.77
C THR A 95 2.28 2.05 7.95
N LEU A 96 1.10 1.48 7.67
CA LEU A 96 0.03 2.22 6.98
C LEU A 96 -0.41 3.47 7.77
N MET A 97 -0.61 3.32 9.08
CA MET A 97 -1.03 4.41 9.96
C MET A 97 -0.02 5.55 10.03
N SER A 98 1.28 5.27 9.81
CA SER A 98 2.32 6.31 9.84
C SER A 98 2.18 7.37 8.74
N PHE A 99 1.49 7.07 7.64
CA PHE A 99 1.23 8.01 6.54
C PHE A 99 -0.25 8.13 6.17
N LEU A 100 -1.14 7.51 6.95
CA LEU A 100 -2.58 7.60 6.72
C LEU A 100 -3.07 9.02 7.04
N SER A 101 -3.56 9.72 6.02
CA SER A 101 -4.03 11.10 6.13
C SER A 101 -5.51 11.24 5.74
N ARG A 102 -6.14 12.34 6.17
CA ARG A 102 -7.50 12.67 5.72
C ARG A 102 -7.62 12.78 4.20
N LYS A 103 -6.55 13.18 3.49
CA LYS A 103 -6.56 13.30 2.03
C LYS A 103 -6.57 11.92 1.37
N LEU A 104 -5.73 11.00 1.86
CA LEU A 104 -5.71 9.62 1.39
C LEU A 104 -7.05 8.91 1.64
N VAL A 105 -7.63 9.08 2.84
CA VAL A 105 -8.95 8.54 3.18
C VAL A 105 -10.03 9.08 2.24
N LYS A 106 -10.07 10.41 2.04
CA LYS A 106 -11.04 11.04 1.13
C LYS A 106 -10.91 10.54 -0.31
N GLU A 107 -9.70 10.26 -0.77
CA GLU A 107 -9.47 9.74 -2.11
C GLU A 107 -10.04 8.32 -2.26
N ILE A 108 -9.78 7.45 -1.28
CA ILE A 108 -10.36 6.10 -1.24
C ILE A 108 -11.89 6.15 -1.15
N ASP A 109 -12.45 7.08 -0.36
CA ASP A 109 -13.90 7.31 -0.25
C ASP A 109 -14.52 7.77 -1.58
N ASN A 110 -13.79 8.56 -2.37
CA ASN A 110 -14.25 8.99 -3.69
C ASN A 110 -14.23 7.82 -4.68
N LEU A 111 -13.14 7.03 -4.67
CA LEU A 111 -13.03 5.83 -5.52
C LEU A 111 -14.07 4.76 -5.17
N SER A 112 -14.46 4.65 -3.90
CA SER A 112 -15.50 3.70 -3.48
C SER A 112 -16.89 4.06 -4.03
N LYS A 113 -17.10 5.34 -4.38
CA LYS A 113 -18.30 5.86 -5.03
C LYS A 113 -18.22 5.88 -6.56
N TRP A 114 -17.09 5.47 -7.14
CA TRP A 114 -16.92 5.43 -8.59
C TRP A 114 -17.99 4.52 -9.23
N PRO A 115 -18.60 4.92 -10.36
CA PRO A 115 -19.58 4.09 -11.06
C PRO A 115 -18.97 2.73 -11.41
N GLN A 116 -19.75 1.67 -11.16
CA GLN A 116 -19.52 0.24 -11.40
C GLN A 116 -18.12 -0.16 -11.93
N GLY A 117 -17.41 -1.00 -11.18
CA GLY A 117 -16.14 -1.56 -11.64
C GLY A 117 -15.28 -2.09 -10.50
N ASN A 118 -14.18 -2.74 -10.86
CA ASN A 118 -13.25 -3.34 -9.90
C ASN A 118 -12.61 -2.30 -8.98
N VAL A 119 -12.40 -1.06 -9.46
CA VAL A 119 -11.91 0.06 -8.64
C VAL A 119 -12.83 0.32 -7.45
N SER A 120 -14.15 0.48 -7.68
CA SER A 120 -15.13 0.72 -6.61
C SER A 120 -15.19 -0.45 -5.61
N ILE A 121 -15.12 -1.70 -6.11
CA ILE A 121 -15.15 -2.90 -5.28
C ILE A 121 -13.94 -2.93 -4.34
N GLU A 122 -12.72 -2.74 -4.86
CA GLU A 122 -11.51 -2.78 -4.04
C GLU A 122 -11.39 -1.54 -3.14
N ALA A 123 -11.85 -0.36 -3.58
CA ALA A 123 -11.89 0.84 -2.76
C ALA A 123 -12.83 0.68 -1.56
N LYS A 124 -13.99 0.03 -1.73
CA LYS A 124 -14.89 -0.29 -0.61
C LYS A 124 -14.24 -1.25 0.40
N LYS A 125 -13.40 -2.18 -0.04
CA LYS A 125 -12.66 -3.07 0.87
C LYS A 125 -11.61 -2.27 1.66
N ALA A 126 -10.77 -1.50 0.97
CA ALA A 126 -9.77 -0.64 1.60
C ALA A 126 -10.39 0.34 2.60
N GLN A 127 -11.52 0.96 2.23
CA GLN A 127 -12.27 1.88 3.08
C GLN A 127 -12.72 1.22 4.40
N LYS A 128 -13.26 -0.01 4.32
CA LYS A 128 -13.71 -0.76 5.51
C LYS A 128 -12.56 -1.04 6.48
N GLU A 129 -11.43 -1.51 5.95
CA GLU A 129 -10.23 -1.80 6.74
C GLU A 129 -9.66 -0.54 7.41
N ILE A 130 -9.55 0.56 6.66
CA ILE A 130 -9.05 1.84 7.19
C ILE A 130 -9.96 2.38 8.30
N HIS A 131 -11.28 2.29 8.11
CA HIS A 131 -12.23 2.71 9.12
C HIS A 131 -12.13 1.84 10.40
N PHE A 132 -11.91 0.53 10.25
CA PHE A 132 -11.66 -0.36 11.39
C PHE A 132 -10.39 0.04 12.16
N LEU A 133 -9.26 0.26 11.46
CA LEU A 133 -8.01 0.72 12.08
C LEU A 133 -8.15 2.06 12.80
N SER A 134 -8.87 3.00 12.20
CA SER A 134 -9.09 4.33 12.77
C SER A 134 -9.92 4.29 14.06
N LYS A 135 -10.85 3.33 14.16
CA LYS A 135 -11.60 3.09 15.40
C LYS A 135 -10.76 2.43 16.48
N SER A 136 -9.88 1.49 16.11
CA SER A 136 -8.95 0.85 17.05
C SER A 136 -8.03 1.87 17.72
N LYS A 137 -7.45 2.79 16.94
CA LYS A 137 -6.58 3.84 17.48
C LYS A 137 -7.30 4.78 18.46
N ALA A 138 -8.57 5.11 18.18
CA ALA A 138 -9.39 5.93 19.07
C ALA A 138 -9.83 5.22 20.36
N LEU A 139 -9.70 3.88 20.43
CA LEU A 139 -9.90 3.11 21.65
C LEU A 139 -8.62 3.10 22.50
N ASP A 140 -7.45 2.91 21.88
CA ASP A 140 -6.15 2.96 22.58
C ASP A 140 -5.87 4.34 23.21
N GLU A 141 -6.27 5.45 22.56
CA GLU A 141 -6.09 6.80 23.08
C GLU A 141 -7.08 7.18 24.21
N ARG A 142 -8.09 6.36 24.50
CA ARG A 142 -9.06 6.58 25.60
C ARG A 142 -8.73 5.81 26.87
N GLU A 143 -7.76 4.90 26.80
CA GLU A 143 -7.32 4.06 27.94
C GLU A 143 -6.05 4.61 28.62
N VAL A 144 -5.63 5.85 28.30
CA VAL A 144 -4.49 6.57 28.91
C VAL A 144 -4.96 7.76 29.74
#